data_AF-A0AAD4C7X9-F1
#
_entry.id   AF-A0AAD4C7X9-F1
#
_cell.length_a   1.000
_cell.length_b   1.000
_cell.length_c   1.000
_cell.angle_alpha   90.00
_cell.angle_beta   90.00
_cell.angle_gamma   90.00
#
_symmetry.space_group_name_H-M   'P 1'
#
loop_
_entity.id
_entity.type
_entity.pdbx_description
1 polymer ?
#
loop_
_entity_poly.entity_id
_entity_poly.type
_entity_poly.pdbx_seq_one_letter_code
_entity_poly.pdbx_strand_id
1 'polypeptide(L)'
;MHTSTKAKPIRVLTTALRRKGGRNATGRITVRFRGGGHRRRIRIVDFMRMEPGPHDVVRIEYDPGRSGHIALLKARDPNAEGNAKWKYILAPEGVRAGDVVESYRSGLTASLIQSTFSLDEITQHGKDQSTSDALLIGTLRGVIIKLGNCVPIKLIPTGTMVHNVSLDPRGKAILVRAAGTFAQVVHHEENGRYSHIRLQSGEVRKVLSNCVASIGKVSNPLWDDRKLGKAGRNRWLGWRPRVRGVAMNACDHPHGGGRGKSKSDKHPVSIWGWGTKGTRTRKPGPMTNKMVIKERPRGKEKASKS
;
A
#
# COMPACT_ATOMS: atom_id res chain seq x y z
N MET A 1 4.14 11.82 -14.51
CA MET A 1 5.51 11.47 -14.07
C MET A 1 6.20 10.69 -15.17
N HIS A 2 7.38 11.08 -15.61
CA HIS A 2 8.15 10.27 -16.54
C HIS A 2 8.96 9.25 -15.75
N THR A 3 8.70 7.95 -15.93
CA THR A 3 9.54 6.90 -15.35
C THR A 3 10.82 6.77 -16.15
N SER A 4 11.98 6.61 -15.51
CA SER A 4 13.20 6.23 -16.21
C SER A 4 13.06 4.77 -16.66
N THR A 5 12.64 4.56 -17.91
CA THR A 5 12.50 3.22 -18.51
C THR A 5 13.83 2.70 -19.07
N LYS A 6 14.83 3.57 -19.22
CA LYS A 6 16.13 3.26 -19.85
C LYS A 6 17.14 2.63 -18.89
N ALA A 7 17.06 2.92 -17.59
CA ALA A 7 18.01 2.40 -16.60
C ALA A 7 17.64 0.98 -16.11
N LYS A 8 18.64 0.09 -16.03
CA LYS A 8 18.48 -1.22 -15.37
C LYS A 8 18.35 -1.03 -13.85
N PRO A 9 17.54 -1.86 -13.15
CA PRO A 9 17.44 -1.78 -11.71
C PRO A 9 18.76 -2.20 -11.04
N ILE A 10 19.02 -1.69 -9.82
CA ILE A 10 20.21 -2.08 -9.06
C ILE A 10 20.17 -3.58 -8.76
N ARG A 11 21.18 -4.31 -9.23
CA ARG A 11 21.17 -5.78 -9.20
C ARG A 11 21.13 -6.34 -7.78
N VAL A 12 21.83 -5.70 -6.83
CA VAL A 12 21.86 -6.04 -5.40
C VAL A 12 20.45 -6.03 -4.80
N LEU A 13 19.59 -5.10 -5.21
CA LEU A 13 18.21 -4.96 -4.72
C LEU A 13 17.20 -5.80 -5.51
N THR A 14 17.67 -6.80 -6.27
CA THR A 14 16.79 -7.64 -7.08
C THR A 14 17.05 -9.13 -6.93
N THR A 15 15.97 -9.89 -6.83
CA THR A 15 16.01 -11.36 -6.75
C THR A 15 15.24 -11.98 -7.91
N ALA A 16 15.65 -13.14 -8.41
CA ALA A 16 14.90 -13.82 -9.47
C ALA A 16 13.51 -14.26 -8.98
N LEU A 17 12.44 -13.94 -9.73
CA LEU A 17 11.10 -14.44 -9.41
C LEU A 17 10.91 -15.84 -10.01
N ARG A 18 11.07 -16.88 -9.19
CA ARG A 18 10.68 -18.25 -9.55
C ARG A 18 9.16 -18.38 -9.55
N ARG A 19 8.56 -18.88 -10.63
CA ARG A 19 7.11 -18.96 -10.81
C ARG A 19 6.60 -20.39 -10.68
N LYS A 20 5.49 -20.54 -9.96
CA LYS A 20 4.82 -21.84 -9.75
C LYS A 20 3.64 -22.10 -10.71
N GLY A 21 3.23 -21.11 -11.50
CA GLY A 21 2.10 -21.25 -12.42
C GLY A 21 0.74 -21.49 -11.75
N GLY A 22 0.58 -21.05 -10.49
CA GLY A 22 -0.65 -21.28 -9.71
C GLY A 22 -0.71 -22.63 -8.98
N ARG A 23 0.40 -23.37 -8.92
CA ARG A 23 0.50 -24.64 -8.22
C ARG A 23 0.95 -24.47 -6.76
N ASN A 24 0.48 -25.36 -5.89
CA ASN A 24 0.93 -25.49 -4.49
C ASN A 24 2.13 -26.45 -4.38
N ALA A 25 2.50 -26.84 -3.15
CA ALA A 25 3.59 -27.77 -2.87
C ALA A 25 3.36 -29.18 -3.43
N THR A 26 2.11 -29.64 -3.58
CA THR A 26 1.79 -30.95 -4.15
C THR A 26 1.75 -30.96 -5.68
N GLY A 27 2.09 -29.84 -6.33
CA GLY A 27 2.04 -29.70 -7.79
C GLY A 27 0.63 -29.51 -8.38
N ARG A 28 -0.43 -29.54 -7.55
CA ARG A 28 -1.81 -29.30 -7.98
C ARG A 28 -2.10 -27.82 -8.18
N ILE A 29 -2.96 -27.50 -9.15
CA ILE A 29 -3.38 -26.12 -9.41
C ILE A 29 -4.36 -25.69 -8.31
N THR A 30 -3.96 -24.74 -7.47
CA THR A 30 -4.82 -24.14 -6.44
C THR A 30 -5.29 -22.74 -6.83
N VAL A 31 -4.46 -21.99 -7.57
CA VAL A 31 -4.81 -20.69 -8.13
C VAL A 31 -4.93 -20.80 -9.64
N ARG A 32 -6.18 -20.83 -10.13
CA ARG A 32 -6.47 -20.90 -11.57
C ARG A 32 -6.01 -19.65 -12.32
N PHE A 33 -5.89 -19.79 -13.63
CA PHE A 33 -5.61 -18.70 -14.58
C PHE A 33 -4.23 -18.04 -14.45
N ARG A 34 -3.26 -18.69 -13.82
CA ARG A 34 -1.87 -18.20 -13.70
C ARG A 34 -0.90 -19.06 -14.53
N GLY A 35 0.11 -18.44 -15.14
CA GLY A 35 1.21 -19.13 -15.82
C GLY A 35 1.69 -18.47 -17.11
N GLY A 36 2.88 -18.84 -17.58
CA GLY A 36 3.40 -18.50 -18.92
C GLY A 36 3.68 -17.03 -19.20
N GLY A 37 3.91 -16.19 -18.18
CA GLY A 37 4.25 -14.78 -18.39
C GLY A 37 5.74 -14.56 -18.71
N HIS A 38 6.11 -13.31 -19.00
CA HIS A 38 7.51 -12.91 -19.23
C HIS A 38 8.37 -13.06 -17.96
N ARG A 39 9.64 -13.46 -18.06
CA ARG A 39 10.58 -13.58 -16.91
C ARG A 39 10.66 -12.26 -16.13
N ARG A 40 10.72 -12.32 -14.80
CA ARG A 40 10.77 -11.13 -13.93
C ARG A 40 11.79 -11.31 -12.81
N ARG A 41 12.22 -10.18 -12.27
CA ARG A 41 12.95 -10.07 -11.01
C ARG A 41 12.05 -9.34 -10.00
N ILE A 42 12.07 -9.79 -8.76
CA ILE A 42 11.47 -9.11 -7.61
C ILE A 42 12.40 -7.95 -7.24
N ARG A 43 11.86 -6.73 -7.06
CA ARG A 43 12.59 -5.66 -6.38
C ARG A 43 12.34 -5.75 -4.88
N ILE A 44 13.42 -5.76 -4.11
CA ILE A 44 13.38 -5.70 -2.66
C ILE A 44 13.06 -4.25 -2.30
N VAL A 45 11.81 -4.01 -1.93
CA VAL A 45 11.32 -2.69 -1.52
C VAL A 45 11.28 -2.64 0.00
N ASP A 46 11.80 -1.56 0.55
CA ASP A 46 11.76 -1.27 1.96
C ASP A 46 10.36 -0.76 2.37
N PHE A 47 9.56 -1.67 2.93
CA PHE A 47 8.28 -1.36 3.56
C PHE A 47 8.40 -1.14 5.08
N MET A 48 9.60 -1.27 5.64
CA MET A 48 9.85 -1.06 7.06
C MET A 48 10.24 0.40 7.33
N ARG A 49 11.12 0.99 6.50
CA ARG A 49 11.60 2.38 6.64
C ARG A 49 12.18 2.65 8.04
N MET A 50 13.07 1.77 8.51
CA MET A 50 13.68 1.89 9.85
C MET A 50 14.87 2.85 9.88
N GLU A 51 15.60 2.96 8.78
CA GLU A 51 16.79 3.81 8.72
C GLU A 51 16.38 5.29 8.75
N PRO A 52 16.85 6.06 9.75
CA PRO A 52 16.55 7.48 9.85
C PRO A 52 17.40 8.29 8.86
N GLY A 53 17.17 9.61 8.84
CA GLY A 53 17.99 10.54 8.09
C GLY A 53 17.53 10.76 6.64
N PRO A 54 18.05 11.82 6.00
CA PRO A 54 17.69 12.21 4.65
C PRO A 54 18.20 11.21 3.61
N HIS A 55 17.32 10.85 2.68
CA HIS A 55 17.63 10.03 1.53
C HIS A 55 17.27 10.77 0.24
N ASP A 56 18.20 10.81 -0.71
CA ASP A 56 17.99 11.47 -2.00
C ASP A 56 17.28 10.52 -2.96
N VAL A 57 16.21 10.99 -3.59
CA VAL A 57 15.51 10.27 -4.65
C VAL A 57 16.32 10.40 -5.92
N VAL A 58 16.98 9.30 -6.32
CA VAL A 58 17.85 9.31 -7.51
C VAL A 58 17.03 9.18 -8.79
N ARG A 59 16.02 8.31 -8.80
CA ARG A 59 15.13 8.11 -9.96
C ARG A 59 13.89 7.31 -9.60
N ILE A 60 12.88 7.43 -10.46
CA ILE A 60 11.64 6.66 -10.40
C ILE A 60 11.65 5.60 -11.48
N GLU A 61 11.46 4.35 -11.09
CA GLU A 61 11.53 3.17 -11.95
C GLU A 61 10.18 2.46 -12.07
N TYR A 62 10.01 1.80 -13.21
CA TYR A 62 8.94 0.84 -13.43
C TYR A 62 9.20 -0.47 -12.66
N ASP A 63 8.16 -1.03 -12.02
CA ASP A 63 8.18 -2.40 -11.53
C ASP A 63 7.08 -3.30 -12.12
N PRO A 64 7.40 -4.35 -12.92
CA PRO A 64 6.47 -5.38 -13.35
C PRO A 64 5.87 -6.25 -12.22
N GLY A 65 6.36 -6.17 -10.99
CA GLY A 65 5.84 -6.89 -9.82
C GLY A 65 4.67 -6.20 -9.11
N ARG A 66 4.37 -4.94 -9.43
CA ARG A 66 3.34 -4.12 -8.78
C ARG A 66 2.73 -3.12 -9.76
N SER A 67 1.71 -2.39 -9.33
CA SER A 67 1.07 -1.34 -10.14
C SER A 67 1.72 0.03 -9.95
N GLY A 68 2.06 0.39 -8.71
CA GLY A 68 2.73 1.66 -8.40
C GLY A 68 4.20 1.67 -8.84
N HIS A 69 4.76 2.85 -9.09
CA HIS A 69 6.18 3.00 -9.37
C HIS A 69 7.01 2.88 -8.09
N ILE A 70 8.31 2.66 -8.24
CA ILE A 70 9.26 2.66 -7.11
C ILE A 70 10.28 3.76 -7.29
N ALA A 71 10.67 4.37 -6.19
CA ALA A 71 11.74 5.35 -6.14
C ALA A 71 13.01 4.64 -5.65
N LEU A 72 14.11 4.83 -6.36
CA LEU A 72 15.42 4.46 -5.87
C LEU A 72 15.94 5.60 -5.00
N LEU A 73 16.27 5.28 -3.77
CA LEU A 73 16.85 6.16 -2.78
C LEU A 73 18.35 5.89 -2.63
N LYS A 74 19.10 6.96 -2.40
CA LYS A 74 20.49 6.94 -1.95
C LYS A 74 20.55 7.56 -0.55
N ALA A 75 21.09 6.83 0.43
CA ALA A 75 21.38 7.39 1.74
C ALA A 75 22.49 8.46 1.61
N ARG A 76 22.35 9.56 2.37
CA ARG A 76 23.39 10.60 2.43
C ARG A 76 24.56 10.23 3.33
N ASP A 77 24.39 9.24 4.20
CA ASP A 77 25.46 8.74 5.06
C ASP A 77 26.61 8.19 4.19
N PRO A 78 27.83 8.77 4.29
CA PRO A 78 28.97 8.33 3.50
C PRO A 78 29.43 6.91 3.84
N ASN A 79 29.18 6.45 5.08
CA ASN A 79 29.57 5.13 5.55
C ASN A 79 28.58 4.03 5.15
N ALA A 80 27.44 4.40 4.56
CA ALA A 80 26.44 3.43 4.15
C ALA A 80 26.92 2.65 2.91
N GLU A 81 26.92 1.32 3.02
CA GLU A 81 27.25 0.41 1.93
C GLU A 81 26.09 -0.53 1.58
N GLY A 82 26.12 -1.11 0.38
CA GLY A 82 25.14 -2.11 -0.07
C GLY A 82 23.66 -1.68 0.08
N ASN A 83 22.93 -2.42 0.91
CA ASN A 83 21.49 -2.23 1.17
C ASN A 83 21.17 -1.06 2.12
N ALA A 84 22.16 -0.56 2.86
CA ALA A 84 22.04 0.68 3.63
C ALA A 84 22.15 1.89 2.69
N LYS A 85 23.10 1.83 1.74
CA LYS A 85 23.31 2.89 0.74
C LYS A 85 22.13 3.07 -0.20
N TRP A 86 21.61 1.96 -0.73
CA TRP A 86 20.59 1.96 -1.77
C TRP A 86 19.32 1.28 -1.29
N LYS A 87 18.18 1.92 -1.47
CA LYS A 87 16.87 1.35 -1.14
C LYS A 87 15.85 1.63 -2.21
N TYR A 88 14.95 0.70 -2.45
CA TYR A 88 13.72 1.01 -3.15
C TYR A 88 12.61 1.30 -2.15
N ILE A 89 11.85 2.36 -2.39
CA ILE A 89 10.57 2.62 -1.71
C ILE A 89 9.44 2.64 -2.74
N LEU A 90 8.21 2.52 -2.27
CA LEU A 90 7.06 2.80 -3.12
C LEU A 90 7.05 4.31 -3.41
N ALA A 91 7.02 4.71 -4.68
CA ALA A 91 7.05 6.11 -5.03
C ALA A 91 5.70 6.78 -4.71
N PRO A 92 5.69 7.90 -3.97
CA PRO A 92 4.49 8.72 -3.83
C PRO A 92 4.14 9.40 -5.16
N GLU A 93 2.88 9.76 -5.31
CA GLU A 93 2.43 10.71 -6.32
C GLU A 93 2.99 12.11 -6.01
N GLY A 94 3.48 12.84 -7.01
CA GLY A 94 4.23 14.09 -6.85
C GLY A 94 5.77 13.99 -6.87
N VAL A 95 6.38 12.95 -6.27
CA VAL A 95 7.85 12.84 -6.13
C VAL A 95 8.59 12.75 -7.48
N ARG A 96 9.80 13.31 -7.56
CA ARG A 96 10.73 13.29 -8.70
C ARG A 96 12.16 12.97 -8.26
N ALA A 97 13.03 12.78 -9.24
CA ALA A 97 14.46 12.70 -8.98
C ALA A 97 14.97 14.06 -8.46
N GLY A 98 15.85 14.04 -7.47
CA GLY A 98 16.35 15.23 -6.77
C GLY A 98 15.63 15.54 -5.46
N ASP A 99 14.41 15.03 -5.27
CA ASP A 99 13.68 15.21 -4.01
C ASP A 99 14.37 14.48 -2.84
N VAL A 100 14.15 14.99 -1.63
CA VAL A 100 14.66 14.39 -0.40
C VAL A 100 13.50 13.79 0.39
N VAL A 101 13.65 12.54 0.81
CA VAL A 101 12.68 11.84 1.66
C VAL A 101 13.35 11.31 2.91
N GLU A 102 12.64 11.37 4.03
CA GLU A 102 13.15 10.94 5.33
C GLU A 102 12.21 9.92 5.99
N SER A 103 12.71 9.20 6.99
CA SER A 103 11.91 8.36 7.87
C SER A 103 12.10 8.76 9.32
N TYR A 104 11.00 9.12 9.97
CA TYR A 104 10.95 9.44 11.40
C TYR A 104 10.39 8.27 12.22
N ARG A 105 10.50 7.05 11.68
CA ARG A 105 10.00 5.83 12.34
C ARG A 105 10.75 5.54 13.64
N SER A 106 12.06 5.74 13.63
CA SER A 106 12.94 5.45 14.78
C SER A 106 12.97 6.57 15.82
N GLY A 107 12.26 7.68 15.56
CA GLY A 107 12.24 8.87 16.41
C GLY A 107 12.56 10.14 15.62
N LEU A 108 12.44 11.28 16.30
CA LEU A 108 12.93 12.57 15.80
C LEU A 108 14.41 12.69 16.16
N THR A 109 15.23 13.21 15.26
CA THR A 109 16.64 13.46 15.55
C THR A 109 16.77 14.68 16.47
N ALA A 110 17.74 14.63 17.40
CA ALA A 110 18.02 15.77 18.29
C ALA A 110 18.35 17.04 17.50
N SER A 111 19.04 16.90 16.37
CA SER A 111 19.33 18.00 15.44
C SER A 111 18.06 18.65 14.87
N LEU A 112 17.04 17.86 14.53
CA LEU A 112 15.78 18.40 14.02
C LEU A 112 15.05 19.19 15.10
N ILE A 113 15.00 18.64 16.31
CA ILE A 113 14.43 19.30 17.49
C ILE A 113 15.15 20.65 17.69
N GLN A 114 16.48 20.64 17.82
CA GLN A 114 17.28 21.86 18.00
C GLN A 114 17.14 22.87 16.85
N SER A 115 17.01 22.41 15.60
CA SER A 115 16.84 23.33 14.47
C SER A 115 15.44 23.92 14.38
N THR A 116 14.45 23.25 14.96
CA THR A 116 13.05 23.68 14.92
C THR A 116 12.71 24.60 16.11
N PHE A 117 13.48 24.50 17.20
CA PHE A 117 13.27 25.26 18.44
C PHE A 117 14.41 26.22 18.70
N SER A 118 14.10 27.50 18.88
CA SER A 118 15.00 28.46 19.53
C SER A 118 15.17 28.09 21.00
N LEU A 119 16.40 28.17 21.53
CA LEU A 119 16.72 27.88 22.94
C LEU A 119 15.85 28.68 23.94
N ASP A 120 15.36 29.85 23.52
CA ASP A 120 14.54 30.76 24.34
C ASP A 120 13.11 30.26 24.62
N GLU A 121 12.58 29.31 23.82
CA GLU A 121 11.25 28.74 24.03
C GLU A 121 11.25 27.62 25.10
N ILE A 122 12.39 26.97 25.31
CA ILE A 122 12.56 25.87 26.27
C ILE A 122 12.62 26.40 27.72
N THR A 123 13.12 27.63 27.91
CA THR A 123 13.33 28.26 29.23
C THR A 123 12.08 28.94 29.79
N GLN A 124 11.05 29.21 28.98
CA GLN A 124 9.79 29.85 29.40
C GLN A 124 8.67 28.82 29.70
N HIS A 125 9.02 27.64 30.23
CA HIS A 125 8.04 26.66 30.71
C HIS A 125 7.48 27.05 32.09
N GLY A 126 6.54 27.98 32.11
CA GLY A 126 5.94 28.46 33.36
C GLY A 126 4.57 29.11 33.20
N LYS A 127 3.57 28.33 32.76
CA LYS A 127 2.17 28.31 33.30
C LYS A 127 1.13 27.62 32.38
N ASP A 128 1.36 27.52 31.06
CA ASP A 128 0.43 26.85 30.12
C ASP A 128 1.13 25.74 29.28
N GLN A 129 1.17 24.51 29.79
CA GLN A 129 1.88 23.39 29.14
C GLN A 129 1.16 22.82 27.90
N SER A 130 -0.18 22.82 27.88
CA SER A 130 -0.96 22.18 26.82
C SER A 130 -0.99 22.97 25.50
N THR A 131 -0.97 24.30 25.58
CA THR A 131 -0.98 25.20 24.40
C THR A 131 0.40 25.29 23.77
N SER A 132 1.47 25.37 24.58
CA SER A 132 2.85 25.34 24.12
C SER A 132 3.20 24.02 23.43
N ASP A 133 2.79 22.88 23.98
CA ASP A 133 2.96 21.57 23.34
C ASP A 133 2.24 21.45 21.99
N ALA A 134 1.06 22.06 21.86
CA ALA A 134 0.30 22.05 20.61
C ALA A 134 1.01 22.88 19.51
N LEU A 135 1.55 24.05 19.87
CA LEU A 135 2.36 24.88 18.97
C LEU A 135 3.64 24.15 18.54
N LEU A 136 4.32 23.52 19.49
CA LEU A 136 5.53 22.74 19.28
C LEU A 136 5.30 21.59 18.28
N ILE A 137 4.22 20.83 18.46
CA ILE A 137 3.80 19.78 17.53
C ILE A 137 3.43 20.38 16.17
N GLY A 138 2.81 21.57 16.14
CA GLY A 138 2.48 22.30 14.91
C GLY A 138 3.72 22.64 14.08
N THR A 139 4.75 23.23 14.69
CA THR A 139 6.01 23.60 14.02
C THR A 139 6.74 22.35 13.51
N LEU A 140 6.84 21.31 14.34
CA LEU A 140 7.43 20.02 13.93
C LEU A 140 6.70 19.40 12.74
N ARG A 141 5.37 19.47 12.71
CA ARG A 141 4.56 18.98 11.59
C ARG A 141 4.89 19.70 10.28
N GLY A 142 5.18 21.01 10.32
CA GLY A 142 5.58 21.78 9.14
C GLY A 142 6.83 21.23 8.45
N VAL A 143 7.79 20.72 9.23
CA VAL A 143 9.03 20.15 8.69
C VAL A 143 8.87 18.68 8.29
N ILE A 144 8.17 17.90 9.11
CA ILE A 144 8.06 16.44 9.00
C ILE A 144 7.06 16.01 7.93
N ILE A 145 5.93 16.72 7.81
CA ILE A 145 4.81 16.36 6.92
C ILE A 145 5.10 16.85 5.50
N LYS A 146 6.13 16.26 4.89
CA LYS A 146 6.48 16.44 3.48
C LYS A 146 6.17 15.17 2.70
N LEU A 147 5.90 15.34 1.41
CA LEU A 147 5.54 14.25 0.52
C LEU A 147 6.63 13.16 0.49
N GLY A 148 6.23 11.90 0.70
CA GLY A 148 7.16 10.76 0.70
C GLY A 148 7.86 10.47 2.03
N ASN A 149 7.79 11.38 3.00
CA ASN A 149 8.29 11.10 4.34
C ASN A 149 7.47 10.00 5.01
N CYS A 150 8.14 9.17 5.79
CA CYS A 150 7.53 8.11 6.59
C CYS A 150 7.49 8.54 8.05
N VAL A 151 6.30 8.55 8.64
CA VAL A 151 6.05 9.17 9.95
C VAL A 151 5.13 8.26 10.78
N PRO A 152 5.33 8.18 12.12
CA PRO A 152 4.33 7.62 13.02
C PRO A 152 2.98 8.34 12.91
N ILE A 153 1.89 7.58 12.90
CA ILE A 153 0.54 8.10 12.64
C ILE A 153 0.13 9.14 13.67
N LYS A 154 0.56 9.03 14.93
CA LYS A 154 0.31 10.04 15.98
C LYS A 154 0.75 11.46 15.63
N LEU A 155 1.79 11.62 14.80
CA LEU A 155 2.33 12.92 14.43
C LEU A 155 1.62 13.52 13.21
N ILE A 156 0.95 12.68 12.43
CA ILE A 156 0.30 13.05 11.18
C ILE A 156 -1.02 13.77 11.50
N PRO A 157 -1.28 15.00 11.01
CA PRO A 157 -2.54 15.68 11.28
C PRO A 157 -3.73 14.98 10.61
N THR A 158 -4.91 15.14 11.20
CA THR A 158 -6.17 14.65 10.62
C THR A 158 -6.43 15.29 9.25
N GLY A 159 -7.14 14.59 8.39
CA GLY A 159 -7.43 15.02 7.01
C GLY A 159 -6.32 14.73 6.00
N THR A 160 -5.07 14.50 6.45
CA THR A 160 -3.95 14.22 5.53
C THR A 160 -4.09 12.89 4.80
N MET A 161 -3.61 12.89 3.54
CA MET A 161 -3.54 11.69 2.72
C MET A 161 -2.24 10.94 2.99
N VAL A 162 -2.36 9.63 3.22
CA VAL A 162 -1.25 8.74 3.52
C VAL A 162 -1.34 7.44 2.71
N HIS A 163 -0.21 6.78 2.52
CA HIS A 163 -0.10 5.45 1.93
C HIS A 163 0.88 4.60 2.73
N ASN A 164 1.07 3.31 2.37
CA ASN A 164 1.96 2.40 3.10
C ASN A 164 1.68 2.35 4.62
N VAL A 165 0.43 2.10 5.00
CA VAL A 165 0.07 2.05 6.44
C VAL A 165 0.43 0.69 7.04
N SER A 166 1.13 0.69 8.18
CA SER A 166 1.43 -0.52 8.96
C SER A 166 0.29 -0.86 9.92
N LEU A 167 0.12 -2.16 10.20
CA LEU A 167 -0.85 -2.64 11.20
C LEU A 167 -0.23 -2.80 12.59
N ASP A 168 1.07 -3.05 12.62
CA ASP A 168 1.87 -3.17 13.84
C ASP A 168 2.97 -2.10 13.87
N PRO A 169 3.29 -1.51 15.04
CA PRO A 169 4.33 -0.49 15.19
C PRO A 169 5.74 -0.97 14.82
N ARG A 170 6.01 -2.26 14.97
CA ARG A 170 7.28 -2.91 14.59
C ARG A 170 7.21 -3.62 13.23
N GLY A 171 6.02 -3.67 12.61
CA GLY A 171 5.79 -4.40 11.37
C GLY A 171 5.96 -3.53 10.12
N LYS A 172 6.02 -4.18 8.95
CA LYS A 172 6.05 -3.51 7.66
C LYS A 172 4.71 -2.85 7.31
N ALA A 173 4.75 -1.90 6.40
CA ALA A 173 3.56 -1.39 5.73
C ALA A 173 2.85 -2.50 4.93
N ILE A 174 1.54 -2.67 5.17
CA ILE A 174 0.72 -3.72 4.55
C ILE A 174 -0.38 -3.11 3.69
N LEU A 175 -1.01 -2.04 4.18
CA LEU A 175 -2.17 -1.42 3.56
C LEU A 175 -1.77 -0.30 2.59
N VAL A 176 -2.65 -0.04 1.61
CA VAL A 176 -2.54 1.11 0.70
C VAL A 176 -1.22 1.16 -0.08
N ARG A 177 -0.98 0.13 -0.89
CA ARG A 177 0.28 -0.05 -1.67
C ARG A 177 0.07 -0.12 -3.17
N ALA A 178 -1.18 -0.11 -3.63
CA ALA A 178 -1.51 -0.19 -5.04
C ALA A 178 -1.45 1.21 -5.67
N ALA A 179 -1.15 1.26 -6.97
CA ALA A 179 -1.14 2.48 -7.77
C ALA A 179 -2.37 3.35 -7.52
N GLY A 180 -2.17 4.65 -7.32
CA GLY A 180 -3.24 5.62 -7.11
C GLY A 180 -4.04 5.46 -5.81
N THR A 181 -3.73 4.50 -4.95
CA THR A 181 -4.46 4.32 -3.69
C THR A 181 -3.91 5.24 -2.60
N PHE A 182 -4.81 5.70 -1.73
CA PHE A 182 -4.47 6.43 -0.52
C PHE A 182 -5.39 6.01 0.62
N ALA A 183 -5.05 6.42 1.82
CA ALA A 183 -5.89 6.44 2.99
C ALA A 183 -5.88 7.84 3.57
N GLN A 184 -6.85 8.14 4.42
CA GLN A 184 -6.96 9.42 5.10
C GLN A 184 -6.97 9.19 6.60
N VAL A 185 -6.17 9.98 7.33
CA VAL A 185 -6.25 10.02 8.79
C VAL A 185 -7.52 10.77 9.16
N VAL A 186 -8.45 10.10 9.84
CA VAL A 186 -9.76 10.69 10.15
C VAL A 186 -9.71 11.39 11.51
N HIS A 187 -9.21 10.70 12.51
CA HIS A 187 -9.27 11.12 13.90
C HIS A 187 -8.19 10.40 14.73
N HIS A 188 -7.64 11.05 15.74
CA HIS A 188 -6.81 10.43 16.76
C HIS A 188 -7.63 10.30 18.03
N GLU A 189 -7.71 9.11 18.62
CA GLU A 189 -8.44 8.94 19.87
C GLU A 189 -7.75 9.73 20.99
N GLU A 190 -8.54 10.29 21.92
CA GLU A 190 -8.07 11.08 23.07
C GLU A 190 -7.09 10.30 23.95
N ASN A 191 -7.34 8.99 24.13
CA ASN A 191 -6.46 8.08 24.87
C ASN A 191 -5.10 7.84 24.18
N GLY A 192 -4.88 8.37 22.97
CA GLY A 192 -3.64 8.30 22.21
C GLY A 192 -3.28 6.91 21.65
N ARG A 193 -3.96 5.84 22.08
CA ARG A 193 -3.61 4.45 21.71
C ARG A 193 -3.90 4.11 20.25
N TYR A 194 -5.04 4.55 19.73
CA TYR A 194 -5.46 4.29 18.36
C TYR A 194 -5.71 5.57 17.57
N SER A 195 -5.51 5.45 16.27
CA SER A 195 -5.87 6.45 15.27
C SER A 195 -6.80 5.79 14.26
N HIS A 196 -7.80 6.55 13.82
CA HIS A 196 -8.82 6.09 12.87
C HIS A 196 -8.37 6.44 11.47
N ILE A 197 -8.31 5.43 10.60
CA ILE A 197 -7.84 5.57 9.23
C ILE A 197 -8.93 5.09 8.29
N ARG A 198 -9.34 5.97 7.37
CA ARG A 198 -10.22 5.64 6.25
C ARG A 198 -9.38 5.07 5.11
N LEU A 199 -9.61 3.82 4.77
CA LEU A 199 -8.92 3.13 3.67
C LEU A 199 -9.55 3.44 2.32
N GLN A 200 -8.84 3.11 1.23
CA GLN A 200 -9.35 3.19 -0.15
C GLN A 200 -10.67 2.44 -0.37
N SER A 201 -10.96 1.41 0.42
CA SER A 201 -12.24 0.68 0.36
C SER A 201 -13.43 1.48 0.90
N GLY A 202 -13.20 2.60 1.58
CA GLY A 202 -14.19 3.35 2.35
C GLY A 202 -14.42 2.84 3.77
N GLU A 203 -13.75 1.74 4.16
CA GLU A 203 -13.74 1.24 5.54
C GLU A 203 -12.96 2.19 6.45
N VAL A 204 -13.50 2.48 7.64
CA VAL A 204 -12.78 3.20 8.69
C VAL A 204 -12.39 2.20 9.77
N ARG A 205 -11.10 2.16 10.09
CA ARG A 205 -10.55 1.21 11.07
C ARG A 205 -9.62 1.88 12.07
N LYS A 206 -9.55 1.32 13.27
CA LYS A 206 -8.53 1.59 14.28
C LYS A 206 -7.19 1.00 13.82
N VAL A 207 -6.14 1.80 13.98
CA VAL A 207 -4.74 1.41 13.83
C VAL A 207 -3.99 1.98 15.04
N LEU A 208 -2.98 1.28 15.57
CA LEU A 208 -2.20 1.80 16.68
C LEU A 208 -1.53 3.13 16.28
N SER A 209 -1.55 4.14 17.14
CA SER A 209 -1.04 5.47 16.80
C SER A 209 0.49 5.48 16.56
N ASN A 210 1.20 4.50 17.13
CA ASN A 210 2.63 4.29 16.89
C ASN A 210 2.95 3.53 15.59
N CYS A 211 1.95 3.05 14.85
CA CYS A 211 2.15 2.54 13.49
C CYS A 211 2.62 3.66 12.58
N VAL A 212 3.23 3.28 11.45
CA VAL A 212 3.76 4.24 10.49
C VAL A 212 2.91 4.32 9.23
N ALA A 213 2.95 5.48 8.59
CA ALA A 213 2.45 5.69 7.25
C ALA A 213 3.38 6.65 6.49
N SER A 214 3.35 6.59 5.16
CA SER A 214 4.07 7.51 4.29
C SER A 214 3.12 8.60 3.80
N ILE A 215 3.55 9.87 3.83
CA ILE A 215 2.73 11.01 3.42
C ILE A 215 2.52 10.99 1.91
N GLY A 216 1.27 11.26 1.49
CA GLY A 216 0.84 11.32 0.10
C GLY A 216 0.11 10.07 -0.38
N LYS A 217 -0.15 10.03 -1.69
CA LYS A 217 -0.83 8.94 -2.41
C LYS A 217 0.18 8.09 -3.16
N VAL A 218 -0.14 6.83 -3.47
CA VAL A 218 0.75 5.99 -4.29
C VAL A 218 0.80 6.50 -5.73
N SER A 219 1.99 6.55 -6.32
CA SER A 219 2.21 6.92 -7.73
C SER A 219 1.39 6.09 -8.74
N ASN A 220 1.39 6.56 -9.99
CA ASN A 220 0.71 5.94 -11.13
C ASN A 220 -0.83 5.93 -11.01
N PRO A 221 -1.50 7.07 -10.76
CA PRO A 221 -2.94 7.12 -10.55
C PRO A 221 -3.75 6.59 -11.75
N LEU A 222 -3.29 6.83 -12.98
CA LEU A 222 -3.93 6.42 -14.23
C LEU A 222 -3.69 4.94 -14.60
N TRP A 223 -3.22 4.12 -13.64
CA TRP A 223 -2.98 2.70 -13.89
C TRP A 223 -4.25 1.93 -14.26
N ASP A 224 -5.40 2.35 -13.75
CA ASP A 224 -6.67 1.68 -14.00
C ASP A 224 -7.19 1.90 -15.43
N ASP A 225 -6.91 3.07 -16.01
CA ASP A 225 -7.38 3.47 -17.35
C ASP A 225 -6.66 2.76 -18.50
N ARG A 226 -5.62 1.96 -18.20
CA ARG A 226 -4.80 1.31 -19.22
C ARG A 226 -5.59 0.25 -19.99
N LYS A 227 -5.49 0.28 -21.32
CA LYS A 227 -6.06 -0.75 -22.21
C LYS A 227 -4.97 -1.69 -22.70
N LEU A 228 -5.18 -3.01 -22.55
CA LEU A 228 -4.20 -4.00 -23.00
C LEU A 228 -4.16 -4.16 -24.52
N GLY A 229 -5.28 -3.92 -25.21
CA GLY A 229 -5.41 -3.95 -26.68
C GLY A 229 -5.44 -5.35 -27.30
N LYS A 230 -4.70 -6.33 -26.76
CA LYS A 230 -4.68 -7.72 -27.27
C LYS A 230 -4.59 -8.78 -26.18
N ALA A 231 -5.14 -9.97 -26.46
CA ALA A 231 -5.10 -11.11 -25.55
C ALA A 231 -3.66 -11.54 -25.19
N GLY A 232 -2.73 -11.49 -26.16
CA GLY A 232 -1.33 -11.84 -25.95
C GLY A 232 -0.63 -10.98 -24.88
N ARG A 233 -1.01 -9.71 -24.73
CA ARG A 233 -0.46 -8.85 -23.67
C ARG A 233 -0.86 -9.35 -22.28
N ASN A 234 -2.08 -9.89 -22.13
CA ASN A 234 -2.52 -10.52 -20.89
C ASN A 234 -1.72 -11.81 -20.59
N ARG A 235 -1.37 -12.57 -21.64
CA ARG A 235 -0.49 -13.75 -21.52
C ARG A 235 0.90 -13.36 -21.02
N TRP A 236 1.51 -12.31 -21.55
CA TRP A 236 2.81 -11.79 -21.10
C TRP A 236 2.78 -11.35 -19.62
N LEU A 237 1.62 -10.90 -19.14
CA LEU A 237 1.42 -10.58 -17.72
C LEU A 237 1.34 -11.81 -16.80
N GLY A 238 1.27 -13.02 -17.36
CA GLY A 238 1.19 -14.29 -16.64
C GLY A 238 -0.23 -14.72 -16.31
N TRP A 239 -1.23 -14.18 -17.02
CA TRP A 239 -2.62 -14.59 -16.91
C TRP A 239 -2.99 -15.52 -18.07
N ARG A 240 -3.62 -16.66 -17.74
CA ARG A 240 -4.16 -17.64 -18.72
C ARG A 240 -5.64 -17.33 -18.99
N PRO A 241 -6.20 -17.81 -20.12
CA PRO A 241 -7.62 -17.65 -20.42
C PRO A 241 -8.54 -18.19 -19.30
N ARG A 242 -9.69 -17.54 -19.11
CA ARG A 242 -10.73 -17.95 -18.16
C ARG A 242 -11.93 -18.53 -18.90
N VAL A 243 -12.23 -19.79 -18.67
CA VAL A 243 -13.44 -20.44 -19.19
C VAL A 243 -14.62 -20.12 -18.27
N ARG A 244 -15.76 -19.74 -18.83
CA ARG A 244 -17.00 -19.44 -18.09
C ARG A 244 -17.69 -20.74 -17.68
N GLY A 245 -18.35 -20.76 -16.52
CA GLY A 245 -19.07 -21.95 -16.03
C GLY A 245 -20.16 -22.45 -16.97
N VAL A 246 -20.91 -21.53 -17.60
CA VAL A 246 -21.95 -21.85 -18.60
C VAL A 246 -21.42 -22.46 -19.90
N ALA A 247 -20.11 -22.47 -20.11
CA ALA A 247 -19.48 -23.09 -21.27
C ALA A 247 -18.89 -24.48 -20.94
N MET A 248 -19.12 -24.98 -19.74
CA MET A 248 -18.61 -26.25 -19.24
C MET A 248 -19.73 -27.30 -19.18
N ASN A 249 -19.38 -28.56 -18.93
CA ASN A 249 -20.34 -29.63 -18.68
C ASN A 249 -20.90 -29.54 -17.26
N ALA A 250 -22.01 -30.23 -17.00
CA ALA A 250 -22.67 -30.24 -15.70
C ALA A 250 -21.79 -30.79 -14.56
N CYS A 251 -20.85 -31.70 -14.87
CA CYS A 251 -19.88 -32.24 -13.90
C CYS A 251 -18.78 -31.24 -13.52
N ASP A 252 -18.41 -30.32 -14.41
CA ASP A 252 -17.27 -29.43 -14.24
C ASP A 252 -17.64 -28.13 -13.51
N HIS A 253 -18.87 -27.66 -13.69
CA HIS A 253 -19.35 -26.44 -13.06
C HIS A 253 -20.85 -26.54 -12.76
N PRO A 254 -21.33 -25.98 -11.64
CA PRO A 254 -22.76 -25.95 -11.36
C PRO A 254 -23.62 -25.32 -12.47
N HIS A 255 -23.04 -24.43 -13.28
CA HIS A 255 -23.73 -23.71 -14.37
C HIS A 255 -23.62 -24.40 -15.73
N GLY A 256 -22.93 -25.54 -15.80
CA GLY A 256 -22.71 -26.26 -17.04
C GLY A 256 -23.91 -27.12 -17.45
N GLY A 257 -23.85 -27.63 -18.68
CA GLY A 257 -24.87 -28.49 -19.28
C GLY A 257 -26.07 -27.75 -19.88
N GLY A 258 -27.10 -28.51 -20.23
CA GLY A 258 -28.27 -28.04 -20.97
C GLY A 258 -28.05 -27.97 -22.49
N ARG A 259 -29.14 -27.91 -23.26
CA ARG A 259 -29.07 -27.68 -24.71
C ARG A 259 -28.99 -26.18 -24.99
N GLY A 260 -28.08 -25.78 -25.87
CA GLY A 260 -27.85 -24.37 -26.19
C GLY A 260 -27.25 -23.56 -25.04
N LYS A 261 -27.30 -22.23 -25.13
CA LYS A 261 -26.78 -21.32 -24.10
C LYS A 261 -27.83 -21.13 -23.01
N SER A 262 -27.67 -21.82 -21.89
CA SER A 262 -28.54 -21.68 -20.71
C SER A 262 -27.74 -21.25 -19.47
N LYS A 263 -28.46 -20.73 -18.47
CA LYS A 263 -27.94 -20.52 -17.10
C LYS A 263 -28.34 -21.66 -16.15
N SER A 264 -29.06 -22.65 -16.69
CA SER A 264 -29.55 -23.82 -15.96
C SER A 264 -30.43 -23.48 -14.75
N ASP A 265 -31.06 -22.29 -14.77
CA ASP A 265 -31.85 -21.70 -13.68
C ASP A 265 -31.17 -21.73 -12.29
N LYS A 266 -29.84 -21.56 -12.26
CA LYS A 266 -29.08 -21.56 -11.00
C LYS A 266 -28.61 -20.18 -10.61
N HIS A 267 -28.66 -19.92 -9.30
CA HIS A 267 -28.02 -18.74 -8.73
C HIS A 267 -26.50 -18.71 -9.05
N PRO A 268 -25.90 -17.51 -9.23
CA PRO A 268 -24.48 -17.41 -9.55
C PRO A 268 -23.55 -17.91 -8.44
N VAL A 269 -22.92 -19.05 -8.68
CA VAL A 269 -21.97 -19.71 -7.76
C VAL A 269 -20.60 -19.91 -8.39
N SER A 270 -19.60 -20.14 -7.54
CA SER A 270 -18.26 -20.57 -7.94
C SER A 270 -18.27 -22.03 -8.40
N ILE A 271 -17.13 -22.50 -8.92
CA ILE A 271 -16.96 -23.91 -9.30
C ILE A 271 -17.15 -24.89 -8.13
N TRP A 272 -16.98 -24.40 -6.89
CA TRP A 272 -17.17 -25.17 -5.66
C TRP A 272 -18.48 -24.81 -4.93
N GLY A 273 -19.46 -24.21 -5.63
CA GLY A 273 -20.78 -23.94 -5.05
C GLY A 273 -20.89 -22.67 -4.20
N TRP A 274 -19.80 -21.99 -3.86
CA TRP A 274 -19.87 -20.73 -3.09
C TRP A 274 -20.62 -19.62 -3.84
N GLY A 275 -21.57 -18.95 -3.17
CA GLY A 275 -22.32 -17.82 -3.71
C GLY A 275 -21.42 -16.64 -4.12
N THR A 276 -21.60 -16.13 -5.34
CA THR A 276 -20.71 -15.09 -5.91
C THR A 276 -21.32 -13.68 -5.93
N LYS A 277 -22.63 -13.55 -5.68
CA LYS A 277 -23.33 -12.27 -5.62
C LYS A 277 -23.83 -12.00 -4.21
N GLY A 278 -23.34 -10.92 -3.59
CA GLY A 278 -23.82 -10.44 -2.28
C GLY A 278 -23.33 -11.22 -1.05
N THR A 279 -23.05 -12.52 -1.17
CA THR A 279 -22.63 -13.38 -0.05
C THR A 279 -21.33 -12.92 0.60
N ARG A 280 -21.33 -12.76 1.94
CA ARG A 280 -20.13 -12.45 2.74
C ARG A 280 -19.32 -13.74 2.94
N THR A 281 -18.04 -13.73 2.56
CA THR A 281 -17.16 -14.91 2.71
C THR A 281 -16.45 -14.98 4.06
N ARG A 282 -16.33 -13.84 4.76
CA ARG A 282 -15.85 -13.84 6.15
C ARG A 282 -16.98 -14.31 7.05
N LYS A 283 -16.76 -15.41 7.77
CA LYS A 283 -17.72 -15.95 8.73
C LYS A 283 -17.98 -14.93 9.86
N PRO A 284 -19.24 -14.71 10.28
CA PRO A 284 -19.52 -13.98 11.51
C PRO A 284 -18.96 -14.77 12.71
N GLY A 285 -18.57 -14.09 13.78
CA GLY A 285 -18.04 -14.71 15.00
C GLY A 285 -16.77 -14.06 15.55
N PRO A 286 -16.00 -14.77 16.41
CA PRO A 286 -14.87 -14.20 17.14
C PRO A 286 -13.71 -13.77 16.24
N MET A 287 -13.64 -14.33 15.02
CA MET A 287 -12.67 -13.98 13.98
C MET A 287 -13.06 -12.74 13.14
N THR A 288 -14.05 -11.95 13.58
CA THR A 288 -14.41 -10.67 12.94
C THR A 288 -13.33 -9.61 13.15
N ASN A 289 -13.33 -8.56 12.32
CA ASN A 289 -12.30 -7.53 12.40
C ASN A 289 -12.66 -6.55 13.52
N LYS A 290 -12.21 -6.84 14.74
CA LYS A 290 -12.46 -6.00 15.93
C LYS A 290 -11.95 -4.56 15.76
N MET A 291 -11.02 -4.33 14.84
CA MET A 291 -10.45 -3.02 14.57
C MET A 291 -11.32 -2.16 13.63
N VAL A 292 -12.42 -2.66 13.10
CA VAL A 292 -13.29 -1.89 12.20
C VAL A 292 -14.26 -1.04 13.02
N ILE A 293 -14.31 0.25 12.71
CA ILE A 293 -15.28 1.19 13.28
C ILE A 293 -16.47 1.31 12.34
N LYS A 294 -16.18 1.51 11.06
CA LYS A 294 -17.19 1.65 10.00
C LYS A 294 -16.87 0.67 8.89
N GLU A 295 -17.81 -0.23 8.61
CA GLU A 295 -17.69 -1.14 7.47
C GLU A 295 -17.60 -0.37 6.15
N ARG A 296 -16.98 -0.99 5.15
CA ARG A 296 -16.99 -0.46 3.78
C ARG A 296 -18.42 -0.30 3.25
N PRO A 297 -18.72 0.77 2.49
CA PRO A 297 -20.03 0.95 1.86
C PRO A 297 -20.34 -0.20 0.88
N ARG A 298 -21.60 -0.61 0.80
CA ARG A 298 -22.06 -1.69 -0.09
C ARG A 298 -23.35 -1.31 -0.83
N GLY A 299 -23.57 -1.92 -2.00
CA GLY A 299 -24.81 -1.73 -2.76
C GLY A 299 -25.08 -0.26 -3.06
N LYS A 300 -26.29 0.21 -2.71
CA LYS A 300 -26.74 1.59 -2.91
C LYS A 300 -25.83 2.63 -2.23
N GLU A 301 -25.29 2.33 -1.05
CA GLU A 301 -24.38 3.23 -0.32
C GLU A 301 -23.05 3.49 -1.02
N LYS A 302 -22.65 2.59 -1.93
CA LYS A 302 -21.45 2.79 -2.74
C LYS A 302 -21.73 3.77 -3.89
N ALA A 303 -22.93 3.72 -4.46
CA ALA A 303 -23.34 4.56 -5.58
C ALA A 303 -23.59 6.02 -5.17
N SER A 304 -24.00 6.28 -3.92
CA SER A 304 -24.20 7.64 -3.40
C SER A 304 -22.93 8.38 -2.98
N LYS A 305 -21.76 7.70 -2.97
CA LYS A 305 -20.47 8.24 -2.52
C LYS A 305 -19.39 8.28 -3.60
N SER A 306 -19.70 7.74 -4.78
CA SER A 306 -18.87 7.81 -5.99
C SER A 306 -19.27 9.03 -6.80
#